data_AF-A0A0C7NAZ8-F1
#
_entry.id   AF-A0A0C7NAZ8-F1
#
_cell.length_a   1.000
_cell.length_b   1.000
_cell.length_c   1.000
_cell.angle_alpha   90.00
_cell.angle_beta   90.00
_cell.angle_gamma   90.00
#
_symmetry.space_group_name_H-M   'P 1'
#
loop_
_entity.id
_entity.type
_entity.pdbx_description
1 polymer ?
#
loop_
_entity_poly.entity_id
_entity_poly.type
_entity_poly.pdbx_seq_one_letter_code
_entity_poly.pdbx_strand_id
1 'polypeptide(L)'
;MLSLSPKTWEKLKDWILQEIIEKDPDIAAELADFVLEIIRDLPNVSGKASGSGDPEELAQLQLKGIVKNPQEMLTQLPSKIHTVESTEKIPGPTSSVKVVNIPVRNLSRDQIRGQFKPFGSIKYCKISIQKRQAVVQYHNESCAIRCTKATSVIFNNRFVKVELFHGNIEDFEGVTIIPPVCHQKTEQSNTISKQASSSSEQSTVNKRIERVQNVQQILFENNQKSNETYKTDFNELLLSKEKLLRAHQSLLQELQRKTTELSTDDKKPSIGPLLLEFKRIQKSMDELNITPTEMTDIKVRKMNMDHPNEFEVKDARTAAAKKKRAKKLASIRKKIRRKR
;
A
#
# COMPACT_ATOMS: atom_id res chain seq x y z
N MET A 1 23.15 12.38 -3.27
CA MET A 1 22.35 11.18 -3.01
C MET A 1 20.89 11.51 -3.22
N LEU A 2 20.28 10.95 -4.25
CA LEU A 2 18.85 11.09 -4.53
C LEU A 2 18.07 10.31 -3.46
N SER A 3 17.36 11.01 -2.57
CA SER A 3 16.50 10.37 -1.56
C SER A 3 15.16 9.99 -2.19
N LEU A 4 15.19 9.01 -3.09
CA LEU A 4 14.01 8.48 -3.77
C LEU A 4 13.25 7.49 -2.86
N SER A 5 11.92 7.53 -2.91
CA SER A 5 11.03 6.59 -2.21
C SER A 5 11.18 5.17 -2.77
N PRO A 6 11.04 4.10 -1.97
CA PRO A 6 11.15 2.72 -2.47
C PRO A 6 10.20 2.42 -3.64
N LYS A 7 9.03 3.06 -3.66
CA LYS A 7 8.06 2.91 -4.77
C LYS A 7 8.47 3.64 -6.04
N THR A 8 9.09 4.82 -5.91
CA THR A 8 9.68 5.52 -7.05
C THR A 8 10.82 4.71 -7.66
N TRP A 9 11.58 3.97 -6.83
CA TRP A 9 12.61 3.04 -7.31
C TRP A 9 12.01 1.87 -8.09
N GLU A 10 10.92 1.26 -7.63
CA GLU A 10 10.23 0.18 -8.37
C GLU A 10 9.75 0.66 -9.75
N LYS A 11 9.10 1.83 -9.83
CA LYS A 11 8.66 2.40 -11.11
C LYS A 11 9.82 2.77 -12.04
N LEU A 12 10.93 3.23 -11.47
CA LEU A 12 12.14 3.51 -12.23
C LEU A 12 12.77 2.22 -12.75
N LYS A 13 12.76 1.15 -11.94
CA LYS A 13 13.19 -0.20 -12.33
C LYS A 13 12.37 -0.72 -13.51
N ASP A 14 11.04 -0.60 -13.44
CA ASP A 14 10.13 -0.99 -14.52
C ASP A 14 10.42 -0.25 -15.83
N TRP A 15 10.76 1.04 -15.74
CA TRP A 15 11.16 1.82 -16.91
C TRP A 15 12.50 1.38 -17.48
N ILE A 16 13.51 1.14 -16.63
CA ILE A 16 14.83 0.65 -17.06
C ILE A 16 14.73 -0.71 -17.74
N LEU A 17 13.88 -1.62 -17.21
CA LEU A 17 13.62 -2.93 -17.81
C LEU A 17 13.11 -2.84 -19.26
N GLN A 18 12.44 -1.75 -19.65
CA GLN A 18 11.99 -1.55 -21.04
C GLN A 18 13.13 -1.14 -21.99
N GLU A 19 14.18 -0.52 -21.44
CA GLU A 19 15.31 0.04 -22.19
C GLU A 19 16.51 -0.94 -22.31
N ILE A 20 16.52 -2.00 -21.50
CA ILE A 20 17.54 -3.06 -21.53
C ILE A 20 17.47 -3.85 -22.85
N ILE A 21 18.63 -4.28 -23.36
CA ILE A 21 18.76 -5.07 -24.60
C ILE A 21 18.40 -6.54 -24.36
N GLU A 22 18.79 -7.06 -23.20
CA GLU A 22 18.63 -8.47 -22.81
C GLU A 22 17.16 -8.87 -22.67
N LYS A 23 16.80 -10.06 -23.18
CA LYS A 23 15.41 -10.53 -23.21
C LYS A 23 15.07 -11.47 -22.06
N ASP A 24 16.08 -12.06 -21.43
CA ASP A 24 15.88 -12.97 -20.32
C ASP A 24 15.46 -12.18 -19.06
N PRO A 25 14.29 -12.48 -18.46
CA PRO A 25 13.72 -11.65 -17.39
C PRO A 25 14.56 -11.65 -16.12
N ASP A 26 15.20 -12.78 -15.79
CA ASP A 26 16.02 -12.92 -14.58
C ASP A 26 17.30 -12.07 -14.70
N ILE A 27 17.97 -12.15 -15.86
CA ILE A 27 19.18 -11.36 -16.13
C ILE A 27 18.85 -9.87 -16.26
N ALA A 28 17.73 -9.53 -16.90
CA ALA A 28 17.27 -8.15 -17.02
C ALA A 28 16.99 -7.51 -15.64
N ALA A 29 16.46 -8.27 -14.68
CA ALA A 29 16.22 -7.78 -13.33
C ALA A 29 17.53 -7.46 -12.58
N GLU A 30 18.55 -8.33 -12.68
CA GLU A 30 19.87 -8.09 -12.09
C GLU A 30 20.58 -6.89 -12.75
N LEU A 31 20.52 -6.79 -14.09
CA LEU A 31 21.06 -5.65 -14.82
C LEU A 31 20.35 -4.34 -14.45
N ALA A 32 19.03 -4.37 -14.26
CA ALA A 32 18.29 -3.19 -13.81
C ALA A 32 18.74 -2.73 -12.43
N ASP A 33 18.97 -3.64 -11.49
CA ASP A 33 19.48 -3.30 -10.16
C ASP A 33 20.90 -2.71 -10.22
N PHE A 34 21.77 -3.26 -11.08
CA PHE A 34 23.10 -2.71 -11.33
C PHE A 34 23.06 -1.29 -11.93
N VAL A 35 22.18 -1.04 -12.89
CA VAL A 35 21.97 0.30 -13.48
C VAL A 35 21.50 1.29 -12.40
N LEU A 36 20.58 0.87 -11.53
CA LEU A 36 20.11 1.70 -10.40
C LEU A 36 21.23 2.00 -9.39
N GLU A 37 22.15 1.07 -9.16
CA GLU A 37 23.32 1.26 -8.31
C GLU A 37 24.28 2.31 -8.91
N ILE A 38 24.58 2.23 -10.21
CA ILE A 38 25.36 3.25 -10.93
C ILE A 38 24.70 4.62 -10.80
N ILE A 39 23.39 4.72 -11.03
CA ILE A 39 22.64 5.98 -10.92
C ILE A 39 22.68 6.55 -9.50
N ARG A 40 22.67 5.68 -8.48
CA ARG A 40 22.72 6.08 -7.06
C ARG A 40 24.08 6.68 -6.70
N ASP A 41 25.15 6.13 -7.27
CA ASP A 41 26.52 6.54 -7.02
C ASP A 41 26.97 7.74 -7.85
N LEU A 42 26.23 8.09 -8.92
CA LEU A 42 26.46 9.31 -9.66
C LEU A 42 26.36 10.53 -8.71
N PRO A 43 27.43 11.32 -8.54
CA PRO A 43 27.37 12.53 -7.74
C PRO A 43 26.32 13.46 -8.36
N ASN A 44 25.50 14.13 -7.54
CA ASN A 44 24.53 15.10 -8.05
C ASN A 44 25.27 16.15 -8.89
N VAL A 45 25.20 16.04 -10.23
CA VAL A 45 26.00 16.78 -11.22
C VAL A 45 25.65 18.28 -11.28
N SER A 46 24.96 18.84 -10.27
CA SER A 46 24.64 20.26 -10.25
C SER A 46 25.86 21.16 -9.94
N GLY A 47 27.01 20.59 -9.59
CA GLY A 47 28.25 21.33 -9.33
C GLY A 47 29.29 21.07 -10.41
N LYS A 48 29.27 21.86 -11.49
CA LYS A 48 30.29 21.81 -12.55
C LYS A 48 31.65 22.29 -12.01
N ALA A 49 32.45 21.39 -11.46
CA ALA A 49 33.88 21.63 -11.27
C ALA A 49 34.60 21.17 -12.55
N SER A 50 34.95 22.14 -13.39
CA SER A 50 35.68 21.94 -14.64
C SER A 50 37.08 21.37 -14.34
N GLY A 51 37.29 20.07 -14.47
CA GLY A 51 38.64 19.51 -14.43
C GLY A 51 38.81 18.03 -14.13
N SER A 52 37.80 17.34 -13.59
CA SER A 52 37.83 15.88 -13.45
C SER A 52 36.90 15.25 -14.48
N GLY A 53 37.35 14.20 -15.18
CA GLY A 53 36.60 13.54 -16.26
C GLY A 53 35.11 13.39 -15.96
N ASP A 54 34.28 13.71 -16.96
CA ASP A 54 32.85 13.84 -16.77
C ASP A 54 32.28 12.51 -16.24
N PRO A 55 31.69 12.49 -15.03
CA PRO A 55 31.12 11.27 -14.46
C PRO A 55 30.02 10.67 -15.35
N GLU A 56 29.42 11.50 -16.20
CA GLU A 56 28.48 11.10 -17.24
C GLU A 56 29.14 10.21 -18.31
N GLU A 57 30.38 10.49 -18.71
CA GLU A 57 31.10 9.65 -19.69
C GLU A 57 31.44 8.28 -19.10
N LEU A 58 31.85 8.22 -17.83
CA LEU A 58 32.11 6.95 -17.15
C LEU A 58 30.84 6.10 -17.01
N ALA A 59 29.72 6.71 -16.60
CA ALA A 59 28.44 6.02 -16.56
C ALA A 59 27.99 5.56 -17.95
N GLN A 60 28.16 6.40 -18.98
CA GLN A 60 27.87 6.01 -20.36
C GLN A 60 28.70 4.80 -20.79
N LEU A 61 29.98 4.75 -20.42
CA LEU A 61 30.88 3.66 -20.77
C LEU A 61 30.52 2.36 -20.06
N GLN A 62 30.08 2.43 -18.80
CA GLN A 62 29.60 1.27 -18.02
C GLN A 62 28.26 0.74 -18.52
N LEU A 63 27.38 1.61 -19.00
CA LEU A 63 26.06 1.23 -19.52
C LEU A 63 26.11 0.72 -20.96
N LYS A 64 27.24 0.91 -21.65
CA LYS A 64 27.44 0.47 -23.02
C LYS A 64 27.40 -1.05 -23.11
N GLY A 65 26.42 -1.57 -23.83
CA GLY A 65 26.19 -3.02 -24.00
C GLY A 65 25.11 -3.59 -23.08
N ILE A 66 24.62 -2.81 -22.10
CA ILE A 66 23.49 -3.21 -21.23
C ILE A 66 22.20 -2.57 -21.74
N VAL A 67 22.26 -1.27 -22.06
CA VAL A 67 21.12 -0.44 -22.49
C VAL A 67 21.25 -0.11 -23.97
N LYS A 68 20.11 -0.06 -24.69
CA LYS A 68 20.06 0.25 -26.14
C LYS A 68 20.73 1.58 -26.46
N ASN A 69 20.33 2.64 -25.75
CA ASN A 69 20.80 4.01 -25.93
C ASN A 69 21.21 4.63 -24.58
N PRO A 70 22.45 4.44 -24.11
CA PRO A 70 22.86 4.90 -22.77
C PRO A 70 22.80 6.43 -22.62
N GLN A 71 23.15 7.19 -23.68
CA GLN A 71 23.08 8.66 -23.65
C GLN A 71 21.64 9.19 -23.54
N GLU A 72 20.74 8.61 -24.31
CA GLU A 72 19.32 8.98 -24.31
C GLU A 72 18.69 8.66 -22.95
N MET A 73 19.02 7.50 -22.37
CA MET A 73 18.53 7.13 -21.04
C MET A 73 19.00 8.13 -19.96
N LEU A 74 20.30 8.47 -19.93
CA LEU A 74 20.86 9.41 -18.95
C LEU A 74 20.26 10.81 -19.09
N THR A 75 20.04 11.29 -20.33
CA THR A 75 19.41 12.60 -20.57
C THR A 75 17.92 12.63 -20.21
N GLN A 76 17.20 11.52 -20.37
CA GLN A 76 15.78 11.41 -20.01
C GLN A 76 15.55 11.16 -18.52
N LEU A 77 16.56 10.67 -17.79
CA LEU A 77 16.44 10.24 -16.40
C LEU A 77 15.93 11.34 -15.45
N PRO A 78 16.42 12.60 -15.47
CA PRO A 78 15.86 13.67 -14.64
C PRO A 78 14.37 13.92 -14.92
N SER A 79 13.98 13.93 -16.20
CA SER A 79 12.59 14.13 -16.63
C SER A 79 11.68 13.00 -16.17
N LYS A 80 12.15 11.76 -16.23
CA LYS A 80 11.42 10.56 -15.76
C LYS A 80 11.29 10.54 -14.25
N ILE A 81 12.35 10.87 -13.51
CA ILE A 81 12.31 11.00 -12.05
C ILE A 81 11.24 12.02 -11.65
N HIS A 82 11.23 13.21 -12.26
CA HIS A 82 10.22 14.22 -11.95
C HIS A 82 8.79 13.77 -12.32
N THR A 83 8.64 13.00 -13.41
CA THR A 83 7.33 12.43 -13.80
C THR A 83 6.85 11.41 -12.76
N VAL A 84 7.73 10.51 -12.33
CA VAL A 84 7.45 9.47 -11.33
C VAL A 84 7.16 10.11 -9.97
N GLU A 85 7.96 11.08 -9.52
CA GLU A 85 7.71 11.85 -8.30
C GLU A 85 6.39 12.63 -8.35
N SER A 86 6.03 13.19 -9.52
CA SER A 86 4.75 13.89 -9.69
C SER A 86 3.55 12.95 -9.60
N THR A 87 3.69 11.69 -10.03
CA THR A 87 2.65 10.68 -9.81
C THR A 87 2.57 10.19 -8.36
N GLU A 88 3.63 10.40 -7.57
CA GLU A 88 3.77 9.87 -6.20
C GLU A 88 3.74 10.90 -5.09
N LYS A 89 3.51 12.19 -5.36
CA LYS A 89 3.16 13.14 -4.29
C LYS A 89 1.97 12.57 -3.52
N ILE A 90 2.29 11.95 -2.38
CA ILE A 90 1.35 11.54 -1.34
C ILE A 90 0.45 12.76 -1.17
N PRO A 91 -0.87 12.59 -1.37
CA PRO A 91 -1.77 13.71 -1.51
C PRO A 91 -1.67 14.55 -0.24
N GLY A 92 -0.93 15.66 -0.34
CA GLY A 92 -1.05 16.76 0.59
C GLY A 92 -2.54 17.09 0.62
N PRO A 93 -3.07 17.45 1.78
CA PRO A 93 -4.49 17.66 1.86
C PRO A 93 -4.82 18.84 0.90
N THR A 94 -5.86 18.63 0.08
CA THR A 94 -6.30 19.60 -0.93
C THR A 94 -7.74 19.97 -0.69
N SER A 95 -8.08 21.22 -1.00
CA SER A 95 -9.44 21.74 -0.91
C SER A 95 -10.34 21.36 -2.10
N SER A 96 -9.81 20.58 -3.05
CA SER A 96 -10.45 20.27 -4.32
C SER A 96 -10.76 18.78 -4.43
N VAL A 97 -11.91 18.48 -5.00
CA VAL A 97 -12.42 17.11 -5.17
C VAL A 97 -12.79 16.90 -6.63
N LYS A 98 -12.33 15.78 -7.20
CA LYS A 98 -12.73 15.29 -8.52
C LYS A 98 -13.79 14.23 -8.37
N VAL A 99 -14.86 14.37 -9.14
CA VAL A 99 -16.02 13.47 -9.16
C VAL A 99 -16.11 12.88 -10.55
N VAL A 100 -16.17 11.56 -10.64
CA VAL A 100 -16.15 10.79 -11.90
C VAL A 100 -17.42 9.96 -12.03
N ASN A 101 -17.86 9.67 -13.26
CA ASN A 101 -19.04 8.88 -13.60
C ASN A 101 -20.37 9.51 -13.20
N ILE A 102 -20.50 10.83 -13.33
CA ILE A 102 -21.75 11.54 -13.02
C ILE A 102 -22.79 11.24 -14.12
N PRO A 103 -24.02 10.82 -13.78
CA PRO A 103 -25.10 10.68 -14.78
C PRO A 103 -25.36 12.01 -15.50
N VAL A 104 -25.53 11.97 -16.83
CA VAL A 104 -25.74 13.16 -17.68
C VAL A 104 -26.90 14.04 -17.18
N ARG A 105 -28.00 13.41 -16.75
CA ARG A 105 -29.17 14.10 -16.16
C ARG A 105 -28.86 14.93 -14.91
N ASN A 106 -27.78 14.61 -14.21
CA ASN A 106 -27.40 15.22 -12.94
C ASN A 106 -26.20 16.16 -13.06
N LEU A 107 -25.72 16.42 -14.28
CA LEU A 107 -24.61 17.34 -14.59
C LEU A 107 -25.07 18.82 -14.66
N SER A 108 -26.15 19.17 -13.96
CA SER A 108 -26.62 20.55 -13.86
C SER A 108 -26.09 21.24 -12.61
N ARG A 109 -25.98 22.58 -12.68
CA ARG A 109 -25.48 23.46 -11.60
C ARG A 109 -26.17 23.18 -10.27
N ASP A 110 -27.50 23.14 -10.29
CA ASP A 110 -28.30 23.06 -9.08
C ASP A 110 -28.22 21.68 -8.43
N GLN A 111 -28.12 20.62 -9.23
CA GLN A 111 -27.97 19.25 -8.74
C GLN A 111 -26.61 19.06 -8.07
N ILE A 112 -25.53 19.50 -8.70
CA ILE A 112 -24.18 19.42 -8.12
C ILE A 112 -24.08 20.28 -6.87
N ARG A 113 -24.58 21.52 -6.92
CA ARG A 113 -24.61 22.38 -5.73
C ARG A 113 -25.42 21.75 -4.61
N GLY A 114 -26.59 21.19 -4.89
CA GLY A 114 -27.46 20.54 -3.91
C GLY A 114 -26.82 19.33 -3.24
N GLN A 115 -26.15 18.48 -4.02
CA GLN A 115 -25.49 17.26 -3.52
C GLN A 115 -24.22 17.55 -2.74
N PHE A 116 -23.44 18.58 -3.12
CA PHE A 116 -22.16 18.88 -2.49
C PHE A 116 -22.25 19.92 -1.35
N LYS A 117 -23.35 20.69 -1.26
CA LYS A 117 -23.61 21.65 -0.18
C LYS A 117 -23.55 21.05 1.25
N PRO A 118 -24.04 19.83 1.53
CA PRO A 118 -23.95 19.23 2.86
C PRO A 118 -22.52 19.02 3.36
N PHE A 119 -21.54 18.88 2.46
CA PHE A 119 -20.13 18.67 2.84
C PHE A 119 -19.41 19.97 3.21
N GLY A 120 -19.83 21.09 2.62
CA GLY A 120 -19.32 22.43 2.93
C GLY A 120 -19.63 23.50 1.89
N SER A 121 -19.09 24.70 2.11
CA SER A 121 -19.22 25.83 1.17
C SER A 121 -18.33 25.62 -0.05
N ILE A 122 -18.95 25.58 -1.23
CA ILE A 122 -18.30 25.42 -2.53
C ILE A 122 -17.77 26.79 -2.98
N LYS A 123 -16.46 26.88 -3.18
CA LYS A 123 -15.79 28.08 -3.69
C LYS A 123 -15.87 28.16 -5.21
N TYR A 124 -15.64 27.04 -5.89
CA TYR A 124 -15.52 26.99 -7.34
C TYR A 124 -15.94 25.61 -7.87
N CYS A 125 -16.58 25.55 -9.03
CA CYS A 125 -16.95 24.28 -9.66
C CYS A 125 -16.83 24.34 -11.18
N LYS A 126 -16.12 23.36 -11.73
CA LYS A 126 -15.97 23.12 -13.17
C LYS A 126 -16.49 21.74 -13.54
N ILE A 127 -17.06 21.62 -14.72
CA ILE A 127 -17.68 20.37 -15.19
C ILE A 127 -17.24 20.06 -16.61
N SER A 128 -16.86 18.81 -16.84
CA SER A 128 -16.67 18.23 -18.16
C SER A 128 -17.85 17.33 -18.51
N ILE A 129 -18.75 17.81 -19.37
CA ILE A 129 -19.93 17.03 -19.83
C ILE A 129 -19.47 15.81 -20.64
N GLN A 130 -18.46 15.98 -21.49
CA GLN A 130 -17.92 14.92 -22.35
C GLN A 130 -17.37 13.75 -21.52
N LYS A 131 -16.51 14.05 -20.55
CA LYS A 131 -15.88 13.03 -19.68
C LYS A 131 -16.77 12.62 -18.50
N ARG A 132 -17.94 13.25 -18.34
CA ARG A 132 -18.86 13.07 -17.20
C ARG A 132 -18.18 13.25 -15.84
N GLN A 133 -17.37 14.30 -15.74
CA GLN A 133 -16.55 14.61 -14.58
C GLN A 133 -16.86 16.01 -14.05
N ALA A 134 -16.70 16.22 -12.75
CA ALA A 134 -16.74 17.53 -12.14
C ALA A 134 -15.58 17.71 -11.17
N VAL A 135 -15.05 18.93 -11.10
CA VAL A 135 -14.09 19.34 -10.08
C VAL A 135 -14.75 20.40 -9.20
N VAL A 136 -14.83 20.11 -7.91
CA VAL A 136 -15.45 20.96 -6.89
C VAL A 136 -14.37 21.41 -5.93
N GLN A 137 -14.15 22.71 -5.83
CA GLN A 137 -13.27 23.33 -4.85
C GLN A 137 -14.09 23.86 -3.68
N TYR A 138 -13.69 23.50 -2.47
CA TYR A 138 -14.26 24.00 -1.24
C TYR A 138 -13.43 25.16 -0.68
N HIS A 139 -14.04 25.96 0.20
CA HIS A 139 -13.29 26.93 1.00
C HIS A 139 -12.34 26.27 2.00
N ASN A 140 -12.74 25.12 2.56
CA ASN A 140 -11.98 24.39 3.56
C ASN A 140 -11.60 23.00 3.05
N GLU A 141 -10.36 22.63 3.26
CA GLU A 141 -9.82 21.29 2.99
C GLU A 141 -10.55 20.17 3.73
N SER A 142 -10.97 20.42 4.97
CA SER A 142 -11.75 19.44 5.73
C SER A 142 -13.07 19.04 5.04
N CYS A 143 -13.65 19.93 4.22
CA CYS A 143 -14.84 19.62 3.42
C CYS A 143 -14.54 18.61 2.32
N ALA A 144 -13.41 18.76 1.64
CA ALA A 144 -12.95 17.85 0.60
C ALA A 144 -12.72 16.43 1.16
N ILE A 145 -12.07 16.34 2.32
CA ILE A 145 -11.83 15.07 3.03
C ILE A 145 -13.15 14.44 3.51
N ARG A 146 -14.11 15.23 3.99
CA ARG A 146 -15.45 14.70 4.36
C ARG A 146 -16.20 14.17 3.16
N CYS A 147 -16.10 14.85 2.02
CA CYS A 147 -16.74 14.46 0.78
C CYS A 147 -16.21 13.11 0.26
N THR A 148 -14.90 12.88 0.33
CA THR A 148 -14.28 11.63 -0.16
C THR A 148 -14.51 10.46 0.78
N LYS A 149 -14.65 10.71 2.09
CA LYS A 149 -14.97 9.69 3.09
C LYS A 149 -16.46 9.39 3.22
N ALA A 150 -17.32 10.13 2.53
CA ALA A 150 -18.75 9.94 2.60
C ALA A 150 -19.14 8.61 1.94
N THR A 151 -19.76 7.72 2.71
CA THR A 151 -20.35 6.46 2.20
C THR A 151 -21.71 6.67 1.53
N SER A 152 -22.19 7.91 1.49
CA SER A 152 -23.47 8.27 0.88
C SER A 152 -23.42 8.09 -0.63
N VAL A 153 -24.45 7.46 -1.19
CA VAL A 153 -24.64 7.38 -2.63
C VAL A 153 -24.88 8.78 -3.18
N ILE A 154 -23.94 9.31 -3.96
CA ILE A 154 -24.07 10.60 -4.61
C ILE A 154 -24.87 10.40 -5.90
N PHE A 155 -25.83 11.29 -6.18
CA PHE A 155 -26.67 11.22 -7.39
C PHE A 155 -27.51 9.94 -7.54
N ASN A 156 -27.80 9.24 -6.44
CA ASN A 156 -28.45 7.91 -6.45
C ASN A 156 -27.71 6.90 -7.34
N ASN A 157 -26.40 7.07 -7.54
CA ASN A 157 -25.55 6.19 -8.33
C ASN A 157 -24.33 5.74 -7.52
N ARG A 158 -24.23 4.43 -7.26
CA ARG A 158 -23.11 3.83 -6.53
C ARG A 158 -21.77 3.82 -7.29
N PHE A 159 -21.79 4.10 -8.59
CA PHE A 159 -20.61 4.09 -9.44
C PHE A 159 -19.93 5.47 -9.55
N VAL A 160 -20.51 6.50 -8.92
CA VAL A 160 -19.88 7.81 -8.84
C VAL A 160 -18.66 7.71 -7.92
N LYS A 161 -17.48 7.98 -8.46
CA LYS A 161 -16.23 7.94 -7.70
C LYS A 161 -15.82 9.35 -7.30
N VAL A 162 -15.44 9.53 -6.05
CA VAL A 162 -15.00 10.81 -5.49
C VAL A 162 -13.57 10.67 -5.01
N GLU A 163 -12.69 11.51 -5.55
CA GLU A 163 -11.26 11.49 -5.27
C GLU A 163 -10.76 12.91 -4.98
N LEU A 164 -9.71 13.04 -4.18
CA LEU A 164 -9.06 14.34 -4.00
C LEU A 164 -8.39 14.77 -5.30
N PHE A 165 -8.56 16.03 -5.67
CA PHE A 165 -7.95 16.62 -6.86
C PHE A 165 -6.72 17.44 -6.46
N HIS A 166 -5.59 17.16 -7.11
CA HIS A 166 -4.29 17.78 -6.78
C HIS A 166 -3.76 18.70 -7.88
N GLY A 167 -4.48 18.82 -9.00
CA GLY A 167 -4.12 19.75 -10.07
C GLY A 167 -4.64 21.17 -9.82
N ASN A 168 -4.20 22.10 -10.67
CA ASN A 168 -4.86 23.40 -10.77
C ASN A 168 -6.22 23.20 -11.44
N ILE A 169 -7.22 23.90 -10.92
CA ILE A 169 -8.58 23.81 -11.44
C ILE A 169 -8.68 24.53 -12.80
N GLU A 170 -7.78 25.47 -13.06
CA GLU A 170 -7.69 26.20 -14.32
C GLU A 170 -7.34 25.25 -15.48
N ASP A 171 -6.42 24.31 -15.26
CA ASP A 171 -6.00 23.29 -16.22
C ASP A 171 -7.08 22.22 -16.47
N PHE A 172 -8.12 22.16 -15.63
CA PHE A 172 -9.20 21.21 -15.84
C PHE A 172 -10.06 21.61 -17.04
N GLU A 173 -10.11 20.72 -18.01
CA GLU A 173 -10.92 20.81 -19.23
C GLU A 173 -12.42 20.74 -18.88
N GLY A 174 -13.12 21.87 -18.97
CA GLY A 174 -14.56 21.92 -18.68
C GLY A 174 -15.15 23.32 -18.62
N VAL A 175 -16.47 23.37 -18.52
CA VAL A 175 -17.26 24.59 -18.37
C VAL A 175 -17.34 24.96 -16.89
N THR A 176 -16.99 26.21 -16.58
CA THR A 176 -17.14 26.77 -15.23
C THR A 176 -18.61 27.06 -14.97
N ILE A 177 -19.16 26.42 -13.93
CA ILE A 177 -20.59 26.52 -13.61
C ILE A 177 -20.83 27.27 -12.30
N ILE A 178 -19.85 27.25 -11.40
CA ILE A 178 -19.85 28.09 -10.19
C ILE A 178 -18.58 28.93 -10.24
N PRO A 179 -18.68 30.23 -10.59
CA PRO A 179 -17.53 31.13 -10.57
C PRO A 179 -17.07 31.36 -9.12
N PRO A 180 -15.80 31.79 -8.92
CA PRO A 180 -15.29 32.08 -7.59
C PRO A 180 -16.10 33.24 -7.00
N VAL A 181 -16.75 32.99 -5.88
CA VAL A 181 -17.51 34.03 -5.18
C VAL A 181 -16.53 35.06 -4.62
N CYS A 182 -16.45 36.23 -5.25
CA CYS A 182 -15.87 37.41 -4.64
C CYS A 182 -16.87 37.91 -3.59
N HIS A 183 -16.46 37.99 -2.32
CA HIS A 183 -17.35 38.30 -1.21
C HIS A 183 -17.91 39.72 -1.31
N GLN A 184 -19.09 39.87 -1.91
CA GLN A 184 -20.05 40.88 -1.48
C GLN A 184 -21.02 40.19 -0.51
N LYS A 185 -21.08 40.74 0.71
CA LYS A 185 -22.05 40.39 1.75
C LYS A 185 -23.46 40.49 1.15
N THR A 186 -24.41 39.67 1.63
CA THR A 186 -25.74 40.06 2.16
C THR A 186 -26.66 38.81 2.27
N GLU A 187 -27.13 38.57 3.51
CA GLU A 187 -28.40 38.00 4.00
C GLU A 187 -28.96 36.67 3.42
N GLN A 188 -29.02 35.59 4.22
CA GLN A 188 -30.15 35.18 5.07
C GLN A 188 -31.50 35.05 4.35
N SER A 189 -31.93 33.81 4.09
CA SER A 189 -33.32 33.42 4.34
C SER A 189 -33.44 31.94 4.72
N ASN A 190 -34.13 31.74 5.84
CA ASN A 190 -34.63 30.46 6.35
C ASN A 190 -35.91 30.10 5.61
N THR A 191 -36.08 28.84 5.24
CA THR A 191 -37.41 28.23 5.14
C THR A 191 -37.35 26.77 5.60
N ILE A 192 -37.93 26.55 6.77
CA ILE A 192 -38.27 25.25 7.34
C ILE A 192 -39.58 24.83 6.67
N SER A 193 -39.59 23.64 6.06
CA SER A 193 -40.83 22.96 5.65
C SER A 193 -40.93 21.65 6.40
N LYS A 194 -41.92 21.61 7.30
CA LYS A 194 -42.41 20.48 8.08
C LYS A 194 -43.44 19.76 7.19
N GLN A 195 -43.30 18.45 6.97
CA GLN A 195 -44.43 17.64 6.55
C GLN A 195 -44.35 16.25 7.18
N ALA A 196 -45.45 15.90 7.85
CA ALA A 196 -45.71 14.66 8.56
C ALA A 196 -46.48 13.68 7.66
N SER A 197 -46.78 12.50 8.24
CA SER A 197 -47.44 11.29 7.70
C SER A 197 -46.46 10.30 7.06
N SER A 198 -46.55 8.99 7.25
CA SER A 198 -47.66 8.14 7.71
C SER A 198 -47.15 6.83 8.32
N SER A 199 -47.96 6.28 9.22
CA SER A 199 -47.79 5.03 9.93
C SER A 199 -48.03 3.80 9.05
N SER A 200 -46.97 3.18 8.52
CA SER A 200 -46.99 1.78 8.05
C SER A 200 -45.60 1.10 7.96
N GLU A 201 -44.51 1.78 8.35
CA GLU A 201 -43.14 1.31 8.07
C GLU A 201 -42.59 0.23 9.03
N GLN A 202 -43.22 -0.02 10.18
CA GLN A 202 -42.65 -0.92 11.22
C GLN A 202 -42.42 -2.37 10.74
N SER A 203 -43.23 -2.90 9.82
CA SER A 203 -43.02 -4.28 9.32
C SER A 203 -41.84 -4.39 8.33
N THR A 204 -41.50 -3.31 7.63
CA THR A 204 -40.37 -3.30 6.67
C THR A 204 -39.03 -3.11 7.37
N VAL A 205 -39.00 -2.34 8.46
CA VAL A 205 -37.80 -2.12 9.27
C VAL A 205 -37.40 -3.40 9.99
N ASN A 206 -38.35 -4.14 10.56
CA ASN A 206 -38.06 -5.43 11.23
C ASN A 206 -37.48 -6.47 10.26
N LYS A 207 -38.05 -6.61 9.06
CA LYS A 207 -37.50 -7.49 8.00
C LYS A 207 -36.09 -7.08 7.57
N ARG A 208 -35.77 -5.78 7.58
CA ARG A 208 -34.42 -5.28 7.25
C ARG A 208 -33.43 -5.60 8.37
N ILE A 209 -33.83 -5.47 9.63
CA ILE A 209 -33.00 -5.79 10.79
C ILE A 209 -32.66 -7.29 10.79
N GLU A 210 -33.64 -8.17 10.56
CA GLU A 210 -33.43 -9.62 10.45
C GLU A 210 -32.45 -9.98 9.33
N ARG A 211 -32.57 -9.35 8.15
CA ARG A 211 -31.62 -9.56 7.05
C ARG A 211 -30.21 -9.12 7.40
N VAL A 212 -30.06 -7.97 8.07
CA VAL A 212 -28.73 -7.47 8.48
C VAL A 212 -28.10 -8.38 9.53
N GLN A 213 -28.89 -8.86 10.50
CA GLN A 213 -28.42 -9.81 11.52
C GLN A 213 -27.99 -11.13 10.89
N ASN A 214 -28.79 -11.68 9.97
CA ASN A 214 -28.46 -12.93 9.29
C ASN A 214 -27.19 -12.79 8.43
N VAL A 215 -27.03 -11.68 7.69
CA VAL A 215 -25.80 -11.41 6.94
C VAL A 215 -24.58 -11.29 7.87
N GLN A 216 -24.72 -10.62 9.02
CA GLN A 216 -23.63 -10.51 10.00
C GLN A 216 -23.28 -11.87 10.60
N GLN A 217 -24.27 -12.71 10.89
CA GLN A 217 -24.06 -14.07 11.39
C GLN A 217 -23.33 -14.94 10.35
N ILE A 218 -23.77 -14.92 9.10
CA ILE A 218 -23.12 -15.67 8.01
C ILE A 218 -21.66 -15.22 7.84
N LEU A 219 -21.39 -13.90 7.90
CA LEU A 219 -20.02 -13.39 7.81
C LEU A 219 -19.16 -13.81 9.01
N PHE A 220 -19.74 -13.86 10.21
CA PHE A 220 -19.04 -14.34 11.40
C PHE A 220 -18.70 -15.82 11.30
N GLU A 221 -19.67 -16.66 10.93
CA GLU A 221 -19.48 -18.10 10.75
C GLU A 221 -18.47 -18.40 9.63
N ASN A 222 -18.51 -17.67 8.51
CA ASN A 222 -17.56 -17.84 7.42
C ASN A 222 -16.13 -17.44 7.83
N ASN A 223 -15.98 -16.32 8.55
CA ASN A 223 -14.67 -15.93 9.09
C ASN A 223 -14.14 -16.93 10.12
N GLN A 224 -15.01 -17.50 10.95
CA GLN A 224 -14.61 -18.52 11.92
C GLN A 224 -14.12 -19.79 11.21
N LYS A 225 -14.89 -20.31 10.25
CA LYS A 225 -14.51 -21.49 9.46
C LYS A 225 -13.21 -21.27 8.69
N SER A 226 -13.06 -20.12 8.03
CA SER A 226 -11.83 -19.79 7.30
C SER A 226 -10.61 -19.69 8.21
N ASN A 227 -10.77 -19.25 9.45
CA ASN A 227 -9.69 -19.18 10.42
C ASN A 227 -9.32 -20.58 10.96
N GLU A 228 -10.31 -21.45 11.16
CA GLU A 228 -10.10 -22.84 11.54
C GLU A 228 -9.36 -23.62 10.44
N THR A 229 -9.76 -23.48 9.17
CA THR A 229 -9.05 -24.12 8.05
C THR A 229 -7.62 -23.61 7.91
N TYR A 230 -7.42 -22.30 8.06
CA TYR A 230 -6.06 -21.74 8.04
C TYR A 230 -5.19 -22.31 9.18
N LYS A 231 -5.75 -22.52 10.37
CA LYS A 231 -5.06 -23.14 11.50
C LYS A 231 -4.71 -24.61 11.23
N THR A 232 -5.61 -25.38 10.61
CA THR A 232 -5.33 -26.78 10.28
C THR A 232 -4.23 -26.88 9.24
N ASP A 233 -4.32 -26.11 8.16
CA ASP A 233 -3.37 -26.11 7.05
C ASP A 233 -1.97 -25.68 7.53
N PHE A 234 -1.92 -24.66 8.39
CA PHE A 234 -0.67 -24.20 8.99
C PHE A 234 -0.04 -25.24 9.92
N ASN A 235 -0.86 -25.96 10.69
CA ASN A 235 -0.38 -27.04 11.55
C ASN A 235 0.17 -28.21 10.75
N GLU A 236 -0.51 -28.61 9.67
CA GLU A 236 -0.03 -29.66 8.77
C GLU A 236 1.30 -29.28 8.12
N LEU A 237 1.42 -28.05 7.63
CA LEU A 237 2.66 -27.53 7.07
C LEU A 237 3.81 -27.55 8.09
N LEU A 238 3.54 -27.13 9.33
CA LEU A 238 4.53 -27.15 10.40
C LEU A 238 4.99 -28.59 10.70
N LEU A 239 4.06 -29.55 10.82
CA LEU A 239 4.39 -30.95 11.08
C LEU A 239 5.22 -31.55 9.94
N SER A 240 4.87 -31.25 8.69
CA SER A 240 5.64 -31.66 7.52
C SER A 240 7.08 -31.14 7.57
N LYS A 241 7.26 -29.85 7.87
CA LYS A 241 8.58 -29.24 8.03
C LYS A 241 9.36 -29.82 9.21
N GLU A 242 8.72 -30.09 10.35
CA GLU A 242 9.38 -30.74 11.49
C GLU A 242 9.85 -32.15 11.16
N LYS A 243 9.04 -32.94 10.44
CA LYS A 243 9.43 -34.29 10.01
C LYS A 243 10.65 -34.24 9.09
N LEU A 244 10.66 -33.29 8.14
CA LEU A 244 11.77 -33.08 7.23
C LEU A 244 13.03 -32.63 7.97
N LEU A 245 12.91 -31.69 8.92
CA LEU A 245 14.03 -31.27 9.76
C LEU A 245 14.64 -32.44 10.54
N ARG A 246 13.81 -33.32 11.11
CA ARG A 246 14.30 -34.53 11.80
C ARG A 246 15.05 -35.47 10.86
N ALA A 247 14.61 -35.62 9.63
CA ALA A 247 15.32 -36.42 8.63
C ALA A 247 16.71 -35.83 8.32
N HIS A 248 16.82 -34.51 8.12
CA HIS A 248 18.11 -33.86 7.91
C HIS A 248 19.02 -33.94 9.14
N GLN A 249 18.47 -33.78 10.35
CA GLN A 249 19.24 -33.97 11.59
C GLN A 249 19.81 -35.38 11.72
N SER A 250 19.04 -36.40 11.34
CA SER A 250 19.53 -37.78 11.30
C SER A 250 20.68 -37.96 10.31
N LEU A 251 20.58 -37.37 9.11
CA LEU A 251 21.66 -37.42 8.11
C LEU A 251 22.93 -36.71 8.60
N LEU A 252 22.78 -35.56 9.27
CA LEU A 252 23.92 -34.85 9.87
C LEU A 252 24.59 -35.67 10.99
N GLN A 253 23.81 -36.36 11.83
CA GLN A 253 24.35 -37.28 12.84
C GLN A 253 25.09 -38.47 12.20
N GLU A 254 24.57 -39.02 11.10
CA GLU A 254 25.23 -40.08 10.36
C GLU A 254 26.56 -39.61 9.76
N LEU A 255 26.60 -38.42 9.15
CA LEU A 255 27.85 -37.81 8.67
C LEU A 255 28.84 -37.57 9.79
N GLN A 256 28.38 -37.05 10.94
CA GLN A 256 29.24 -36.84 12.10
C GLN A 256 29.84 -38.17 12.58
N ARG A 257 29.04 -39.24 12.65
CA ARG A 257 29.52 -40.57 13.00
C ARG A 257 30.57 -41.08 12.00
N LYS A 258 30.33 -40.94 10.70
CA LYS A 258 31.30 -41.31 9.65
C LYS A 258 32.61 -40.53 9.79
N THR A 259 32.56 -39.23 10.10
CA THR A 259 33.77 -38.42 10.33
C THR A 259 34.56 -38.88 11.55
N THR A 260 33.88 -39.31 12.64
CA THR A 260 34.56 -39.82 13.83
C THR A 260 35.19 -41.20 13.61
N GLU A 261 34.51 -42.09 12.87
CA GLU A 261 35.04 -43.42 12.54
C GLU A 261 36.27 -43.32 11.63
N LEU A 262 36.25 -42.42 10.65
CA LEU A 262 37.40 -42.17 9.76
C LEU A 262 38.60 -41.51 10.47
N SER A 263 38.38 -40.84 11.60
CA SER A 263 39.48 -40.27 12.39
C SER A 263 40.28 -41.33 13.17
N THR A 264 39.76 -42.56 13.31
CA THR A 264 40.38 -43.62 14.11
C THR A 264 41.20 -44.64 13.30
N ASP A 265 41.14 -44.60 11.97
CA ASP A 265 41.88 -45.49 11.07
C ASP A 265 43.06 -44.71 10.46
N ASP A 266 44.31 -45.08 10.77
CA ASP A 266 45.57 -44.34 10.48
C ASP A 266 45.88 -44.13 8.98
N LYS A 267 44.98 -44.53 8.08
CA LYS A 267 45.08 -44.33 6.64
C LYS A 267 44.37 -43.04 6.23
N LYS A 268 45.08 -41.90 6.26
CA LYS A 268 44.66 -40.56 5.76
C LYS A 268 43.44 -40.62 4.82
N PRO A 269 42.20 -40.59 5.36
CA PRO A 269 41.03 -40.67 4.52
C PRO A 269 40.75 -39.31 3.91
N SER A 270 40.30 -39.30 2.66
CA SER A 270 39.89 -38.08 1.97
C SER A 270 38.63 -37.52 2.67
N ILE A 271 38.77 -36.41 3.38
CA ILE A 271 37.67 -35.66 4.04
C ILE A 271 36.76 -34.98 3.00
N GLY A 272 37.26 -34.82 1.76
CA GLY A 272 36.59 -34.09 0.68
C GLY A 272 35.15 -34.52 0.38
N PRO A 273 34.85 -35.83 0.23
CA PRO A 273 33.50 -36.31 -0.07
C PRO A 273 32.48 -35.97 1.02
N LEU A 274 32.84 -36.09 2.30
CA LEU A 274 31.94 -35.80 3.42
C LEU A 274 31.60 -34.31 3.52
N LEU A 275 32.57 -33.44 3.20
CA LEU A 275 32.34 -32.00 3.17
C LEU A 275 31.40 -31.59 2.03
N LEU A 276 31.45 -32.29 0.89
CA LEU A 276 30.49 -32.09 -0.21
C LEU A 276 29.08 -32.56 0.17
N GLU A 277 28.96 -33.70 0.85
CA GLU A 277 27.67 -34.19 1.36
C GLU A 277 27.07 -33.23 2.39
N PHE A 278 27.88 -32.72 3.32
CA PHE A 278 27.44 -31.70 4.28
C PHE A 278 26.93 -30.44 3.57
N LYS A 279 27.69 -29.89 2.61
CA LYS A 279 27.26 -28.71 1.83
C LYS A 279 25.97 -28.97 1.05
N ARG A 280 25.79 -30.18 0.51
CA ARG A 280 24.55 -30.58 -0.18
C ARG A 280 23.36 -30.61 0.77
N ILE A 281 23.54 -31.18 1.97
CA ILE A 281 22.49 -31.20 3.01
C ILE A 281 22.14 -29.79 3.44
N GLN A 282 23.14 -28.94 3.70
CA GLN A 282 22.92 -27.55 4.08
C GLN A 282 22.16 -26.78 3.00
N LYS A 283 22.58 -26.89 1.73
CA LYS A 283 21.89 -26.26 0.60
C LYS A 283 20.45 -26.74 0.48
N SER A 284 20.21 -28.04 0.67
CA SER A 284 18.85 -28.60 0.66
C SER A 284 17.99 -28.08 1.82
N MET A 285 18.58 -27.82 2.99
CA MET A 285 17.85 -27.21 4.11
C MET A 285 17.47 -25.75 3.83
N ASP A 286 18.36 -25.01 3.19
CA ASP A 286 18.13 -23.62 2.79
C ASP A 286 17.06 -23.54 1.68
N GLU A 287 17.16 -24.37 0.63
CA GLU A 287 16.19 -24.43 -0.48
C GLU A 287 14.76 -24.76 0.00
N LEU A 288 14.63 -25.56 1.06
CA LEU A 288 13.34 -25.97 1.62
C LEU A 288 12.84 -25.05 2.75
N ASN A 289 13.58 -23.99 3.08
CA ASN A 289 13.28 -23.07 4.17
C ASN A 289 13.01 -23.82 5.49
N ILE A 290 13.87 -24.77 5.82
CA ILE A 290 13.84 -25.57 7.06
C ILE A 290 15.03 -25.26 7.96
N THR A 291 15.60 -24.06 7.84
CA THR A 291 16.68 -23.64 8.73
C THR A 291 16.16 -23.53 10.18
N PRO A 292 17.01 -23.74 11.20
CA PRO A 292 16.60 -23.63 12.61
C PRO A 292 15.92 -22.29 12.92
N THR A 293 16.42 -21.20 12.34
CA THR A 293 15.87 -19.83 12.44
C THR A 293 14.45 -19.74 11.89
N GLU A 294 14.20 -20.27 10.69
CA GLU A 294 12.86 -20.24 10.11
C GLU A 294 11.89 -21.12 10.89
N MET A 295 12.33 -22.27 11.37
CA MET A 295 11.51 -23.15 12.20
C MET A 295 11.14 -22.50 13.53
N THR A 296 12.04 -21.73 14.15
CA THR A 296 11.69 -20.93 15.33
C THR A 296 10.67 -19.85 15.01
N ASP A 297 10.80 -19.17 13.87
CA ASP A 297 9.84 -18.14 13.46
C ASP A 297 8.44 -18.72 13.20
N ILE A 298 8.35 -19.87 12.54
CA ILE A 298 7.07 -20.56 12.30
C ILE A 298 6.45 -20.98 13.64
N LYS A 299 7.24 -21.48 14.59
CA LYS A 299 6.75 -21.83 15.94
C LYS A 299 6.27 -20.61 16.72
N VAL A 300 6.98 -19.49 16.64
CA VAL A 300 6.55 -18.23 17.27
C VAL A 300 5.24 -17.74 16.65
N ARG A 301 5.09 -17.82 15.32
CA ARG A 301 3.81 -17.52 14.66
C ARG A 301 2.69 -18.45 15.14
N LYS A 302 2.96 -19.75 15.28
CA LYS A 302 1.99 -20.70 15.84
C LYS A 302 1.55 -20.30 17.25
N MET A 303 2.49 -20.04 18.15
CA MET A 303 2.19 -19.62 19.51
C MET A 303 1.34 -18.33 19.54
N ASN A 304 1.63 -17.37 18.66
CA ASN A 304 0.84 -16.14 18.54
C ASN A 304 -0.58 -16.40 18.01
N MET A 305 -0.79 -17.42 17.18
CA MET A 305 -2.11 -17.81 16.66
C MET A 305 -2.96 -18.57 17.68
N ASP A 306 -2.32 -19.41 18.49
CA ASP A 306 -2.99 -20.21 19.53
C ASP A 306 -3.26 -19.38 20.78
N HIS A 307 -2.31 -18.50 21.14
CA HIS A 307 -2.34 -17.68 22.35
C HIS A 307 -2.09 -16.19 22.03
N PRO A 308 -3.01 -15.51 21.31
CA PRO A 308 -2.82 -14.12 20.88
C PRO A 308 -2.63 -13.11 22.02
N ASN A 309 -2.96 -13.49 23.26
CA ASN A 309 -2.85 -12.64 24.43
C ASN A 309 -1.67 -13.00 25.36
N GLU A 310 -1.05 -14.17 25.23
CA GLU A 310 0.03 -14.61 26.14
C GLU A 310 1.40 -14.07 25.68
N PHE A 311 1.60 -13.95 24.37
CA PHE A 311 2.85 -13.48 23.77
C PHE A 311 2.71 -12.15 23.04
N GLU A 312 1.89 -11.22 23.55
CA GLU A 312 2.06 -9.82 23.15
C GLU A 312 3.48 -9.41 23.55
N VAL A 313 4.43 -9.51 22.61
CA VAL A 313 5.70 -8.80 22.65
C VAL A 313 5.30 -7.35 22.66
N LYS A 314 5.10 -6.81 23.86
CA LYS A 314 4.72 -5.43 24.10
C LYS A 314 5.92 -4.60 23.74
N ASP A 315 6.04 -4.37 22.44
CA ASP A 315 6.90 -3.37 21.89
C ASP A 315 6.53 -2.06 22.61
N ALA A 316 7.43 -1.58 23.48
CA ALA A 316 7.07 -0.65 24.56
C ALA A 316 6.37 0.61 24.01
N ARG A 317 6.65 0.95 22.75
CA ARG A 317 6.01 2.03 21.98
C ARG A 317 4.54 1.77 21.66
N THR A 318 4.17 0.55 21.25
CA THR A 318 2.78 0.21 20.91
C THR A 318 1.91 0.11 22.18
N ALA A 319 2.47 -0.43 23.27
CA ALA A 319 1.82 -0.44 24.58
C ALA A 319 1.58 0.99 25.11
N ALA A 320 2.55 1.89 24.96
CA ALA A 320 2.38 3.31 25.31
C ALA A 320 1.29 4.00 24.46
N ALA A 321 1.21 3.68 23.17
CA ALA A 321 0.18 4.21 22.28
C ALA A 321 -1.24 3.70 22.65
N LYS A 322 -1.40 2.40 22.92
CA LYS A 322 -2.66 1.82 23.42
C LYS A 322 -3.08 2.48 24.74
N LYS A 323 -2.15 2.69 25.68
CA LYS A 323 -2.42 3.37 26.97
C LYS A 323 -2.86 4.83 26.80
N LYS A 324 -2.25 5.57 25.85
CA LYS A 324 -2.67 6.95 25.51
C LYS A 324 -4.09 6.98 24.92
N ARG A 325 -4.43 6.04 24.02
CA ARG A 325 -5.78 5.94 23.43
C ARG A 325 -6.84 5.57 24.47
N ALA A 326 -6.53 4.61 25.36
CA ALA A 326 -7.42 4.22 26.45
C ALA A 326 -7.69 5.39 27.42
N LYS A 327 -6.65 6.16 27.79
CA LYS A 327 -6.82 7.37 28.62
C LYS A 327 -7.71 8.43 27.94
N LYS A 328 -7.55 8.66 26.64
CA LYS A 328 -8.41 9.60 25.89
C LYS A 328 -9.87 9.17 25.90
N LEU A 329 -10.15 7.89 25.63
CA LEU A 329 -11.50 7.33 25.65
C LEU A 329 -12.14 7.39 27.04
N ALA A 330 -11.38 7.09 28.09
CA ALA A 330 -11.85 7.21 29.48
C ALA A 330 -12.20 8.67 29.84
N SER A 331 -11.41 9.64 29.39
CA SER A 331 -11.70 11.08 29.56
C SER A 331 -13.00 11.48 28.86
N ILE A 332 -13.23 10.99 27.64
CA ILE A 332 -14.46 11.27 26.87
C ILE A 332 -15.67 10.66 27.58
N ARG A 333 -15.58 9.41 28.05
CA ARG A 333 -16.66 8.77 28.83
C ARG A 333 -16.98 9.53 30.12
N LYS A 334 -15.97 10.04 30.84
CA LYS A 334 -16.18 10.88 32.04
C LYS A 334 -16.89 12.20 31.70
N LYS A 335 -16.56 12.85 30.58
CA LYS A 335 -17.23 14.08 30.15
C LYS A 335 -18.69 13.85 29.76
N ILE A 336 -18.99 12.74 29.09
CA ILE A 336 -20.37 12.36 28.74
C ILE A 336 -21.21 12.09 29.99
N ARG A 337 -20.64 11.41 31.00
CA ARG A 337 -21.32 11.14 32.28
C ARG A 337 -21.60 12.38 33.13
N ARG A 338 -20.88 13.50 32.94
CA ARG A 338 -21.13 14.76 33.67
C ARG A 338 -22.16 15.67 32.97
N LYS A 339 -22.54 15.35 31.73
CA LYS A 339 -23.54 16.10 30.94
C LYS A 339 -24.93 15.45 30.94
N ARG A 340 -25.01 14.19 31.38
CA ARG A 340 -26.24 13.56 31.83
C ARG A 340 -26.32 13.77 33.33
#